data_AF-A0A6A5KEG2-F1
#
_entry.id   AF-A0A6A5KEG2-F1
#
_cell.length_a   1.000
_cell.length_b   1.000
_cell.length_c   1.000
_cell.angle_alpha   90.00
_cell.angle_beta   90.00
_cell.angle_gamma   90.00
#
_symmetry.space_group_name_H-M   'P 1'
#
loop_
_entity.id
_entity.type
_entity.pdbx_description
1 polymer ?
#
loop_
_entity_poly.entity_id
_entity_poly.type
_entity_poly.pdbx_seq_one_letter_code
_entity_poly.pdbx_strand_id
1 'polypeptide(L)'
;MKNPMLRCILLTAGAPPAPAPTSAPAPVPVPAPAPVPSSKPAKPRPSSKPAKPHPSSKPAKPHPSSKPAKPRPSPKPTPKPTRPTKALSIVADFLATSESAEDEELIRNFEWKFFATQYGHAVGCRTDYAVSVRQKRVLYPDTSFPGGSFDLILFGESCTYKNIGHNAGKLFCGGNKQISCTSDPANHSAGLGVTNPLPFDPLDKSPLSWIPGVVVTTPMELKNSGQYDCGRFHRVPMFTCAWW
;
A
#
# COMPACT_ATOMS: atom_id res chain seq x y z
N MET A 1 36.13 29.69 -63.12
CA MET A 1 34.84 29.94 -62.44
C MET A 1 33.73 29.20 -63.18
N LYS A 2 33.21 28.11 -62.60
CA LYS A 2 31.90 27.49 -62.91
C LYS A 2 31.69 26.33 -61.93
N ASN A 3 30.85 26.56 -60.91
CA ASN A 3 30.40 25.56 -59.94
C ASN A 3 29.17 24.84 -60.52
N PRO A 4 29.11 23.50 -60.54
CA PRO A 4 27.88 22.80 -60.88
C PRO A 4 26.94 22.76 -59.66
N MET A 5 25.74 23.31 -59.86
CA MET A 5 24.59 23.22 -58.96
C MET A 5 24.15 21.75 -58.80
N LEU A 6 24.29 21.22 -57.59
CA LEU A 6 23.70 19.94 -57.18
C LEU A 6 22.21 20.15 -56.87
N ARG A 7 21.33 19.57 -57.70
CA ARG A 7 19.89 19.49 -57.42
C ARG A 7 19.63 18.34 -56.45
N CYS A 8 19.24 18.66 -55.21
CA CYS A 8 18.66 17.67 -54.30
C CYS A 8 17.22 17.36 -54.74
N ILE A 9 17.00 16.11 -55.16
CA ILE A 9 15.66 15.55 -55.40
C ILE A 9 15.16 15.03 -54.04
N LEU A 10 14.15 15.70 -53.47
CA LEU A 10 13.41 15.18 -52.32
C LEU A 10 12.50 14.04 -52.82
N LEU A 11 12.82 12.80 -52.44
CA LEU A 11 11.90 11.68 -52.49
C LEU A 11 11.08 11.65 -51.20
N THR A 12 9.82 12.06 -51.28
CA THR A 12 8.85 11.88 -50.20
C THR A 12 8.33 10.44 -50.22
N ALA A 13 8.80 9.61 -49.31
CA ALA A 13 8.23 8.29 -49.06
C ALA A 13 6.86 8.45 -48.38
N GLY A 14 5.78 8.14 -49.10
CA GLY A 14 4.43 8.09 -48.54
C GLY A 14 4.33 6.98 -47.48
N ALA A 15 3.79 7.33 -46.31
CA ALA A 15 3.56 6.37 -45.24
C ALA A 15 2.56 5.28 -45.68
N PRO A 16 2.78 4.01 -45.29
CA PRO A 16 1.85 2.93 -45.61
C PRO A 16 0.50 3.14 -44.90
N PRO A 17 -0.63 2.75 -45.53
CA PRO A 17 -1.95 2.88 -44.93
C PRO A 17 -2.07 2.00 -43.68
N ALA A 18 -2.74 2.55 -42.65
CA ALA A 18 -2.98 1.87 -41.39
C ALA A 18 -3.84 0.59 -41.57
N PRO A 19 -3.56 -0.50 -40.84
CA PRO A 19 -4.34 -1.71 -40.92
C PRO A 19 -5.77 -1.50 -40.37
N ALA A 20 -6.74 -2.14 -41.02
CA ALA A 20 -8.15 -2.07 -40.62
C ALA A 20 -8.38 -2.71 -39.24
N PRO A 21 -9.33 -2.18 -38.44
CA PRO A 21 -9.63 -2.69 -37.11
C PRO A 21 -10.25 -4.09 -37.19
N THR A 22 -9.54 -5.08 -36.67
CA THR A 22 -10.03 -6.45 -36.53
C THR A 22 -11.17 -6.48 -35.51
N SER A 23 -12.34 -6.96 -35.92
CA SER A 23 -13.53 -7.07 -35.06
C SER A 23 -13.26 -7.97 -33.87
N ALA A 24 -13.54 -7.47 -32.66
CA ALA A 24 -13.39 -8.21 -31.42
C ALA A 24 -14.40 -9.39 -31.36
N PRO A 25 -13.98 -10.57 -30.87
CA PRO A 25 -14.87 -11.72 -30.71
C PRO A 25 -15.98 -11.44 -29.67
N ALA A 26 -17.17 -11.97 -29.93
CA ALA A 26 -18.32 -11.85 -29.05
C ALA A 26 -18.08 -12.54 -27.68
N PRO A 27 -18.57 -11.98 -26.57
CA PRO A 27 -18.37 -12.55 -25.25
C PRO A 27 -19.12 -13.88 -25.09
N VAL A 28 -18.41 -14.88 -24.55
CA VAL A 28 -18.95 -16.20 -24.25
C VAL A 28 -19.85 -16.13 -23.01
N PRO A 29 -21.01 -16.81 -22.96
CA PRO A 29 -21.89 -16.79 -21.80
C PRO A 29 -21.23 -17.41 -20.56
N VAL A 30 -21.21 -16.67 -19.45
CA VAL A 30 -20.72 -17.17 -18.16
C VAL A 30 -21.82 -17.99 -17.48
N PRO A 31 -21.55 -19.22 -17.00
CA PRO A 31 -22.51 -20.03 -16.25
C PRO A 31 -22.97 -19.32 -14.96
N ALA A 32 -24.27 -19.42 -14.66
CA ALA A 32 -24.84 -18.86 -13.44
C ALA A 32 -24.26 -19.55 -12.18
N PRO A 33 -23.95 -18.78 -11.11
CA PRO A 33 -23.42 -19.33 -9.88
C PRO A 33 -24.47 -20.22 -9.16
N ALA A 34 -24.00 -21.34 -8.62
CA ALA A 34 -24.81 -22.26 -7.84
C ALA A 34 -25.35 -21.62 -6.55
N PRO A 35 -26.55 -22.01 -6.08
CA PRO A 35 -27.15 -21.45 -4.87
C PRO A 35 -26.35 -21.82 -3.61
N VAL A 36 -26.09 -20.82 -2.77
CA VAL A 36 -25.39 -20.97 -1.49
C VAL A 36 -26.28 -21.65 -0.45
N PRO A 37 -25.75 -22.54 0.41
CA PRO A 37 -26.53 -23.23 1.43
C PRO A 37 -27.05 -22.27 2.51
N SER A 38 -28.33 -22.37 2.82
CA SER A 38 -29.01 -21.59 3.86
C SER A 38 -28.51 -22.00 5.26
N SER A 39 -27.91 -21.06 5.99
CA SER A 39 -27.40 -21.27 7.35
C SER A 39 -28.56 -21.30 8.38
N LYS A 40 -28.50 -22.32 9.24
CA LYS A 40 -29.50 -22.64 10.28
C LYS A 40 -29.58 -21.52 11.35
N PRO A 41 -30.77 -21.17 11.89
CA PRO A 41 -30.90 -20.12 12.89
C PRO A 41 -30.22 -20.47 14.23
N ALA A 42 -29.54 -19.49 14.83
CA ALA A 42 -28.94 -19.60 16.15
C ALA A 42 -30.01 -19.65 17.26
N LYS A 43 -29.80 -20.52 18.27
CA LYS A 43 -30.68 -20.70 19.43
C LYS A 43 -30.74 -19.42 20.29
N PRO A 44 -31.90 -19.04 20.84
CA PRO A 44 -32.03 -17.92 21.78
C PRO A 44 -31.31 -18.20 23.10
N ARG A 45 -30.63 -17.17 23.62
CA ARG A 45 -29.94 -17.22 24.92
C ARG A 45 -30.96 -17.06 26.06
N PRO A 46 -30.85 -17.80 27.18
CA PRO A 46 -31.81 -17.71 28.29
C PRO A 46 -31.72 -16.37 29.01
N SER A 47 -32.90 -15.78 29.26
CA SER A 47 -33.07 -14.57 30.06
C SER A 47 -32.72 -14.82 31.53
N SER A 48 -31.83 -14.00 32.10
CA SER A 48 -31.42 -14.07 33.49
C SER A 48 -32.51 -13.55 34.43
N LYS A 49 -32.79 -14.32 35.49
CA LYS A 49 -33.78 -14.09 36.55
C LYS A 49 -33.65 -12.70 37.23
N PRO A 50 -34.75 -12.08 37.69
CA PRO A 50 -34.71 -10.87 38.51
C PRO A 50 -34.05 -11.12 39.88
N ALA A 51 -33.21 -10.19 40.31
CA ALA A 51 -32.61 -10.19 41.64
C ALA A 51 -33.64 -9.83 42.72
N LYS A 52 -33.54 -10.49 43.88
CA LYS A 52 -34.41 -10.29 45.06
C LYS A 52 -34.29 -8.87 45.64
N PRO A 53 -35.34 -8.35 46.30
CA PRO A 53 -35.29 -7.07 47.00
C PRO A 53 -34.42 -7.16 48.25
N HIS A 54 -33.59 -6.14 48.48
CA HIS A 54 -32.78 -5.98 49.69
C HIS A 54 -33.65 -5.55 50.89
N PRO A 55 -33.39 -6.03 52.11
CA PRO A 55 -34.14 -5.64 53.30
C PRO A 55 -33.82 -4.20 53.73
N SER A 56 -34.88 -3.50 54.13
CA SER A 56 -34.87 -2.14 54.64
C SER A 56 -34.05 -2.04 55.93
N SER A 57 -32.91 -1.35 55.87
CA SER A 57 -32.06 -1.05 57.03
C SER A 57 -32.53 0.23 57.74
N LYS A 58 -32.59 0.14 59.07
CA LYS A 58 -32.98 1.14 60.08
C LYS A 58 -32.50 2.59 59.81
N PRO A 59 -33.19 3.60 60.37
CA PRO A 59 -32.77 5.00 60.31
C PRO A 59 -31.41 5.21 60.99
N ALA A 60 -30.44 5.72 60.22
CA ALA A 60 -29.14 6.15 60.74
C ALA A 60 -29.28 7.48 61.51
N LYS A 61 -28.51 7.61 62.60
CA LYS A 61 -28.41 8.83 63.41
C LYS A 61 -27.95 10.05 62.56
N PRO A 62 -28.31 11.28 62.94
CA PRO A 62 -27.90 12.49 62.23
C PRO A 62 -26.38 12.61 62.22
N HIS A 63 -25.81 12.66 61.02
CA HIS A 63 -24.38 12.89 60.83
C HIS A 63 -24.06 14.38 61.08
N PRO A 64 -22.98 14.71 61.80
CA PRO A 64 -22.58 16.10 62.01
C PRO A 64 -22.27 16.76 60.66
N SER A 65 -22.80 17.98 60.50
CA SER A 65 -22.69 18.84 59.32
C SER A 65 -21.28 18.82 58.75
N SER A 66 -21.10 18.13 57.62
CA SER A 66 -19.84 18.07 56.88
C SER A 66 -19.46 19.47 56.40
N LYS A 67 -18.25 19.90 56.74
CA LYS A 67 -17.58 21.09 56.21
C LYS A 67 -17.74 21.18 54.69
N PRO A 68 -17.87 22.39 54.10
CA PRO A 68 -17.95 22.58 52.66
C PRO A 68 -16.82 21.83 51.95
N ALA A 69 -17.18 20.95 51.02
CA ALA A 69 -16.22 20.24 50.19
C ALA A 69 -15.35 21.25 49.45
N LYS A 70 -14.02 21.14 49.59
CA LYS A 70 -13.07 21.94 48.81
C LYS A 70 -13.39 21.76 47.32
N PRO A 71 -13.38 22.84 46.51
CA PRO A 71 -13.59 22.75 45.07
C PRO A 71 -12.66 21.68 44.48
N ARG A 72 -13.24 20.71 43.76
CA ARG A 72 -12.47 19.69 43.05
C ARG A 72 -11.58 20.43 42.04
N PRO A 73 -10.26 20.18 42.01
CA PRO A 73 -9.39 20.80 41.02
C PRO A 73 -9.93 20.51 39.63
N SER A 74 -10.17 21.56 38.84
CA SER A 74 -10.53 21.40 37.43
C SER A 74 -9.45 20.55 36.75
N PRO A 75 -9.83 19.52 35.98
CA PRO A 75 -8.85 18.71 35.25
C PRO A 75 -8.03 19.63 34.35
N LYS A 76 -6.70 19.57 34.51
CA LYS A 76 -5.78 20.33 33.64
C LYS A 76 -6.00 19.89 32.19
N PRO A 77 -5.98 20.82 31.23
CA PRO A 77 -6.03 20.48 29.81
C PRO A 77 -4.92 19.49 29.47
N THR A 78 -5.27 18.38 28.84
CA THR A 78 -4.29 17.42 28.33
C THR A 78 -3.46 18.10 27.24
N PRO A 79 -2.11 18.05 27.30
CA PRO A 79 -1.29 18.67 26.26
C PRO A 79 -1.61 18.06 24.90
N LYS A 80 -1.74 18.92 23.88
CA LYS A 80 -1.92 18.46 22.49
C LYS A 80 -0.70 17.64 22.07
N PRO A 81 -0.88 16.52 21.35
CA PRO A 81 0.23 15.74 20.84
C PRO A 81 1.11 16.61 19.93
N THR A 82 2.41 16.63 20.19
CA THR A 82 3.39 17.37 19.38
C THR A 82 3.87 16.57 18.17
N ARG A 83 3.55 15.28 18.09
CA ARG A 83 3.95 14.36 17.01
C ARG A 83 2.74 13.64 16.44
N PRO A 84 2.77 13.25 15.15
CA PRO A 84 1.76 12.39 14.56
C PRO A 84 1.60 11.10 15.37
N THR A 85 0.38 10.58 15.44
CA THR A 85 0.05 9.34 16.16
C THR A 85 -0.46 8.26 15.21
N LYS A 86 -1.07 8.67 14.10
CA LYS A 86 -1.62 7.81 13.05
C LYS A 86 -0.78 7.94 11.79
N ALA A 87 -0.72 6.84 11.03
CA ALA A 87 -0.05 6.79 9.76
C ALA A 87 -0.77 5.84 8.79
N LEU A 88 -0.60 6.15 7.51
CA LEU A 88 -0.81 5.25 6.39
C LEU A 88 0.57 4.80 5.96
N SER A 89 0.89 3.53 6.13
CA SER A 89 2.12 2.93 5.61
C SER A 89 1.83 2.21 4.30
N ILE A 90 2.58 2.57 3.26
CA ILE A 90 2.47 2.01 1.92
C ILE A 90 3.72 1.19 1.66
N VAL A 91 3.53 -0.09 1.36
CA VAL A 91 4.62 -1.04 1.09
C VAL A 91 4.46 -1.63 -0.31
N ALA A 92 5.58 -2.05 -0.88
CA ALA A 92 5.60 -2.85 -2.10
C ALA A 92 6.01 -4.28 -1.74
N ASP A 93 5.16 -5.24 -2.07
CA ASP A 93 5.49 -6.65 -2.04
C ASP A 93 5.95 -7.09 -3.44
N PHE A 94 7.02 -7.88 -3.48
CA PHE A 94 7.53 -8.53 -4.68
C PHE A 94 7.88 -9.98 -4.35
N LEU A 95 7.66 -10.86 -5.34
CA LEU A 95 8.03 -12.26 -5.20
C LEU A 95 9.56 -12.39 -5.23
N ALA A 96 10.12 -13.11 -4.27
CA ALA A 96 11.57 -13.29 -4.12
C ALA A 96 12.17 -14.18 -5.21
N THR A 97 11.46 -15.27 -5.52
CA THR A 97 11.90 -16.33 -6.43
C THR A 97 10.70 -16.81 -7.24
N SER A 98 10.94 -17.18 -8.50
CA SER A 98 9.98 -17.95 -9.29
C SER A 98 10.25 -19.43 -9.09
N GLU A 99 9.20 -20.18 -8.77
CA GLU A 99 9.21 -21.64 -8.75
C GLU A 99 8.30 -22.20 -9.85
N SER A 100 7.54 -21.34 -10.54
CA SER A 100 6.52 -21.72 -11.51
C SER A 100 6.29 -20.65 -12.59
N ALA A 101 5.63 -21.03 -13.70
CA ALA A 101 5.25 -20.08 -14.74
C ALA A 101 4.22 -19.04 -14.25
N GLU A 102 3.42 -19.35 -13.23
CA GLU A 102 2.50 -18.39 -12.60
C GLU A 102 3.26 -17.31 -11.84
N ASP A 103 4.41 -17.67 -11.28
CA ASP A 103 5.29 -16.75 -10.55
C ASP A 103 5.95 -15.72 -11.48
N GLU A 104 6.15 -16.02 -12.76
CA GLU A 104 6.66 -15.05 -13.76
C GLU A 104 5.76 -13.81 -13.85
N GLU A 105 4.45 -13.98 -13.77
CA GLU A 105 3.52 -12.85 -13.77
C GLU A 105 3.63 -12.07 -12.45
N LEU A 106 3.81 -12.76 -11.32
CA LEU A 106 3.99 -12.10 -10.02
C LEU A 106 5.30 -11.31 -9.95
N ILE A 107 6.39 -11.83 -10.53
CA ILE A 107 7.67 -11.12 -10.60
C ILE A 107 7.54 -9.82 -11.41
N ARG A 108 6.76 -9.85 -12.49
CA ARG A 108 6.52 -8.68 -13.37
C ARG A 108 5.58 -7.64 -12.77
N ASN A 109 5.02 -7.88 -11.59
CA ASN A 109 4.11 -6.96 -10.93
C ASN A 109 4.66 -6.54 -9.55
N PHE A 110 4.28 -5.35 -9.11
CA PHE A 110 4.31 -4.97 -7.71
C PHE A 110 2.92 -5.18 -7.14
N GLU A 111 2.86 -5.68 -5.91
CA GLU A 111 1.64 -5.64 -5.11
C GLU A 111 1.79 -4.53 -4.06
N TRP A 112 1.12 -3.41 -4.30
CA TRP A 112 1.06 -2.28 -3.38
C TRP A 112 0.07 -2.57 -2.27
N LYS A 113 0.50 -2.50 -1.02
CA LYS A 113 -0.37 -2.70 0.15
C LYS A 113 -0.39 -1.47 1.04
N PHE A 114 -1.59 -1.10 1.46
CA PHE A 114 -1.88 0.11 2.23
C PHE A 114 -2.29 -0.29 3.64
N PHE A 115 -1.54 0.10 4.67
CA PHE A 115 -1.78 -0.29 6.06
C PHE A 115 -2.11 0.91 6.93
N ALA A 116 -3.14 0.76 7.78
CA ALA A 116 -3.33 1.67 8.91
C ALA A 116 -2.35 1.30 10.03
N THR A 117 -1.44 2.21 10.36
CA THR A 117 -0.36 1.99 11.33
C THR A 117 -0.27 3.14 12.33
N GLN A 118 0.21 2.85 13.53
CA GLN A 118 0.63 3.92 14.42
C GLN A 118 1.92 4.54 13.85
N TYR A 119 2.05 5.85 13.95
CA TYR A 119 3.25 6.52 13.44
C TYR A 119 4.51 5.94 14.10
N GLY A 120 5.55 5.69 13.29
CA GLY A 120 6.81 5.09 13.74
C GLY A 120 6.79 3.58 13.94
N HIS A 121 5.68 2.89 13.65
CA HIS A 121 5.61 1.43 13.76
C HIS A 121 5.79 0.76 12.40
N ALA A 122 6.69 -0.20 12.34
CA ALA A 122 6.91 -1.05 11.19
C ALA A 122 5.65 -1.87 10.84
N VAL A 123 5.38 -2.00 9.54
CA VAL A 123 4.34 -2.92 9.04
C VAL A 123 4.74 -4.38 9.26
N GLY A 124 6.03 -4.71 9.07
CA GLY A 124 6.52 -6.09 9.10
C GLY A 124 5.75 -6.96 8.09
N CYS A 125 5.48 -8.22 8.44
CA CYS A 125 4.79 -9.18 7.58
C CYS A 125 3.28 -9.29 7.83
N ARG A 126 2.65 -8.24 8.35
CA ARG A 126 1.19 -8.18 8.56
C ARG A 126 0.39 -8.36 7.25
N THR A 127 -0.84 -8.84 7.37
CA THR A 127 -1.72 -9.11 6.22
C THR A 127 -3.04 -8.34 6.27
N ASP A 128 -3.25 -7.51 7.30
CA ASP A 128 -4.45 -6.69 7.50
C ASP A 128 -4.35 -5.33 6.80
N TYR A 129 -4.03 -5.35 5.50
CA TYR A 129 -4.03 -4.15 4.68
C TYR A 129 -5.46 -3.63 4.45
N ALA A 130 -5.61 -2.31 4.36
CA ALA A 130 -6.86 -1.66 3.99
C ALA A 130 -7.19 -1.89 2.51
N VAL A 131 -6.17 -1.80 1.65
CA VAL A 131 -6.28 -2.02 0.20
C VAL A 131 -5.00 -2.69 -0.30
N SER A 132 -5.16 -3.55 -1.32
CA SER A 132 -4.06 -4.08 -2.12
C SER A 132 -4.32 -3.79 -3.60
N VAL A 133 -3.29 -3.37 -4.32
CA VAL A 133 -3.36 -3.05 -5.74
C VAL A 133 -2.17 -3.67 -6.46
N ARG A 134 -2.46 -4.50 -7.47
CA ARG A 134 -1.45 -5.05 -8.34
C ARG A 134 -1.16 -4.09 -9.48
N GLN A 135 0.10 -3.76 -9.70
CA GLN A 135 0.53 -2.87 -10.76
C GLN A 135 1.70 -3.49 -11.52
N LYS A 136 1.66 -3.43 -12.84
CA LYS A 136 2.77 -3.89 -13.68
C LYS A 136 4.02 -3.09 -13.36
N ARG A 137 5.13 -3.81 -13.15
CA ARG A 137 6.44 -3.20 -12.99
C ARG A 137 6.82 -2.57 -14.32
N VAL A 138 6.96 -1.25 -14.34
CA VAL A 138 7.56 -0.55 -15.47
C VAL A 138 9.04 -0.41 -15.13
N LEU A 139 9.88 -1.10 -15.89
CA LEU A 139 11.32 -0.89 -15.84
C LEU A 139 11.59 0.59 -16.18
N TYR A 140 12.32 1.24 -15.27
CA TYR A 140 12.92 2.59 -15.31
C TYR A 140 12.57 3.53 -16.49
N PRO A 141 12.27 4.82 -16.25
CA PRO A 141 12.38 5.54 -14.96
C PRO A 141 11.08 5.60 -14.14
N ASP A 142 9.96 5.09 -14.65
CA ASP A 142 8.67 5.73 -14.36
C ASP A 142 7.73 5.08 -13.33
N THR A 143 8.06 3.99 -12.62
CA THR A 143 7.13 3.50 -11.57
C THR A 143 7.81 3.02 -10.30
N SER A 144 8.21 3.96 -9.44
CA SER A 144 8.51 3.70 -8.02
C SER A 144 7.33 4.01 -7.10
N PHE A 145 6.16 4.36 -7.64
CA PHE A 145 5.04 4.91 -6.89
C PHE A 145 3.70 4.27 -7.31
N PRO A 146 2.77 4.01 -6.36
CA PRO A 146 1.44 3.51 -6.66
C PRO A 146 0.60 4.61 -7.30
N GLY A 147 0.50 4.62 -8.63
CA GLY A 147 -0.33 5.60 -9.35
C GLY A 147 -1.81 5.25 -9.25
N GLY A 148 -2.66 6.24 -8.97
CA GLY A 148 -4.12 6.08 -8.91
C GLY A 148 -4.80 6.84 -7.78
N SER A 149 -6.09 6.53 -7.59
CA SER A 149 -6.92 7.00 -6.48
C SER A 149 -7.51 5.79 -5.77
N PHE A 150 -7.26 5.65 -4.48
CA PHE A 150 -7.68 4.49 -3.70
C PHE A 150 -8.45 4.93 -2.46
N ASP A 151 -9.68 4.45 -2.32
CA ASP A 151 -10.50 4.69 -1.14
C ASP A 151 -10.12 3.70 -0.03
N LEU A 152 -9.92 4.23 1.17
CA LEU A 152 -9.35 3.55 2.32
C LEU A 152 -10.23 3.81 3.55
N ILE A 153 -10.40 2.80 4.41
CA ILE A 153 -10.94 2.99 5.75
C ILE A 153 -9.78 2.91 6.74
N LEU A 154 -9.38 4.07 7.28
CA LEU A 154 -8.24 4.18 8.18
C LEU A 154 -8.71 4.63 9.55
N PHE A 155 -8.50 3.79 10.58
CA PHE A 155 -8.95 4.08 11.95
C PHE A 155 -10.45 4.39 12.05
N GLY A 156 -11.27 3.75 11.21
CA GLY A 156 -12.71 3.98 11.14
C GLY A 156 -13.13 5.25 10.38
N GLU A 157 -12.19 5.97 9.78
CA GLU A 157 -12.44 7.17 8.98
C GLU A 157 -12.30 6.85 7.48
N SER A 158 -13.19 7.40 6.66
CA SER A 158 -13.08 7.32 5.20
C SER A 158 -12.00 8.28 4.70
N CYS A 159 -11.03 7.73 3.98
CA CYS A 159 -9.95 8.48 3.37
C CYS A 159 -9.76 8.07 1.91
N THR A 160 -9.14 8.94 1.11
CA THR A 160 -8.74 8.63 -0.26
C THR A 160 -7.26 8.94 -0.42
N TYR A 161 -6.45 7.96 -0.82
CA TYR A 161 -5.09 8.20 -1.27
C TYR A 161 -5.10 8.56 -2.76
N LYS A 162 -4.33 9.58 -3.16
CA LYS A 162 -4.19 9.97 -4.57
C LYS A 162 -2.72 10.16 -4.91
N ASN A 163 -2.32 9.61 -6.04
CA ASN A 163 -0.98 9.75 -6.58
C ASN A 163 -0.99 9.66 -8.10
N ILE A 164 -0.16 10.49 -8.73
CA ILE A 164 0.00 10.54 -10.18
C ILE A 164 1.08 9.57 -10.70
N GLY A 165 1.77 8.84 -9.82
CA GLY A 165 2.83 7.89 -10.18
C GLY A 165 4.25 8.46 -10.17
N HIS A 166 4.42 9.75 -9.84
CA HIS A 166 5.72 10.44 -9.88
C HIS A 166 6.17 11.02 -8.53
N ASN A 167 5.41 10.82 -7.45
CA ASN A 167 5.76 11.27 -6.11
C ASN A 167 5.12 10.36 -5.05
N ALA A 168 5.37 10.61 -3.75
CA ALA A 168 4.82 9.79 -2.66
C ALA A 168 3.28 9.84 -2.52
N GLY A 169 2.61 10.74 -3.23
CA GLY A 169 1.17 10.94 -3.18
C GLY A 169 0.70 11.75 -1.97
N LYS A 170 -0.62 11.80 -1.80
CA LYS A 170 -1.30 12.51 -0.72
C LYS A 170 -2.51 11.71 -0.25
N LEU A 171 -2.79 11.79 1.04
CA LEU A 171 -3.96 11.21 1.66
C LEU A 171 -4.97 12.31 1.99
N PHE A 172 -6.25 12.05 1.74
CA PHE A 172 -7.35 12.97 2.00
C PHE A 172 -8.33 12.29 2.95
N CYS A 173 -8.42 12.76 4.20
CA CYS A 173 -9.34 12.23 5.21
C CYS A 173 -10.32 13.31 5.65
N GLY A 174 -11.53 12.93 6.09
CA GLY A 174 -12.47 13.88 6.68
C GLY A 174 -12.94 14.98 5.71
N GLY A 175 -13.04 14.66 4.43
CA GLY A 175 -13.52 15.55 3.36
C GLY A 175 -12.51 16.58 2.86
N ASN A 176 -11.78 17.25 3.76
CA ASN A 176 -10.90 18.38 3.40
C ASN A 176 -9.47 18.30 3.96
N LYS A 177 -9.17 17.33 4.84
CA LYS A 177 -7.83 17.25 5.47
C LYS A 177 -6.87 16.55 4.52
N GLN A 178 -6.01 17.33 3.88
CA GLN A 178 -4.91 16.81 3.08
C GLN A 178 -3.71 16.50 3.98
N ILE A 179 -3.17 15.29 3.83
CA ILE A 179 -2.00 14.78 4.55
C ILE A 179 -0.96 14.39 3.49
N SER A 180 0.19 15.06 3.51
CA SER A 180 1.28 14.73 2.59
C SER A 180 1.94 13.42 2.98
N CYS A 181 2.30 12.62 1.99
CA CYS A 181 3.08 11.41 2.17
C CYS A 181 4.57 11.72 1.91
N THR A 182 5.45 11.03 2.61
CA THR A 182 6.91 11.11 2.42
C THR A 182 7.48 9.71 2.27
N SER A 183 8.74 9.59 1.82
CA SER A 183 9.47 8.31 1.89
C SER A 183 9.43 7.77 3.31
N ASP A 184 9.30 6.45 3.42
CA ASP A 184 9.25 5.80 4.72
C ASP A 184 10.58 6.03 5.48
N PRO A 185 10.55 6.47 6.74
CA PRO A 185 11.78 6.71 7.50
C PRO A 185 12.60 5.43 7.74
N ALA A 186 12.00 4.23 7.64
CA ALA A 186 12.73 2.98 7.70
C ALA A 186 13.46 2.65 6.39
N ASN A 187 13.13 3.33 5.28
CA ASN A 187 13.74 3.14 3.97
C ASN A 187 13.94 4.47 3.22
N HIS A 188 15.07 5.13 3.51
CA HIS A 188 15.45 6.38 2.85
C HIS A 188 15.65 6.24 1.33
N SER A 189 15.84 5.02 0.82
CA SER A 189 16.09 4.72 -0.59
C SER A 189 14.81 4.55 -1.42
N ALA A 190 13.63 4.49 -0.78
CA ALA A 190 12.34 4.22 -1.42
C ALA A 190 11.96 5.16 -2.59
N GLY A 191 12.52 6.37 -2.63
CA GLY A 191 12.23 7.38 -3.66
C GLY A 191 13.30 7.52 -4.75
N LEU A 192 14.43 6.83 -4.64
CA LEU A 192 15.56 7.04 -5.56
C LEU A 192 15.52 6.12 -6.80
N GLY A 193 14.45 5.33 -6.98
CA GLY A 193 14.38 4.31 -8.04
C GLY A 193 15.35 3.13 -7.82
N VAL A 194 16.10 3.12 -6.72
CA VAL A 194 17.06 2.08 -6.33
C VAL A 194 16.35 0.83 -5.80
N THR A 195 15.04 0.93 -5.53
CA THR A 195 14.18 -0.18 -5.09
C THR A 195 13.69 -1.05 -6.24
N ASN A 196 14.49 -1.24 -7.28
CA ASN A 196 14.38 -2.46 -8.08
C ASN A 196 15.37 -3.48 -7.48
N PRO A 197 15.03 -4.19 -6.39
CA PRO A 197 15.90 -5.20 -5.78
C PRO A 197 16.07 -6.43 -6.66
N LEU A 198 15.51 -6.44 -7.88
CA LEU A 198 15.92 -7.46 -8.81
C LEU A 198 17.35 -7.15 -9.24
N PRO A 199 18.30 -8.07 -9.04
CA PRO A 199 19.52 -8.03 -9.83
C PRO A 199 19.08 -7.95 -11.29
N PHE A 200 19.78 -7.12 -12.06
CA PHE A 200 19.71 -7.03 -13.52
C PHE A 200 18.94 -8.19 -14.14
N ASP A 201 17.86 -7.87 -14.86
CA ASP A 201 17.02 -8.81 -15.58
C ASP A 201 17.88 -10.00 -16.08
N PRO A 202 17.68 -11.24 -15.61
CA PRO A 202 18.50 -12.36 -16.08
C PRO A 202 18.35 -12.60 -17.60
N LEU A 203 17.37 -11.95 -18.24
CA LEU A 203 17.20 -11.89 -19.68
C LEU A 203 17.91 -10.71 -20.35
N ASP A 204 18.40 -9.73 -19.60
CA ASP A 204 19.43 -8.83 -20.09
C ASP A 204 20.71 -9.65 -20.18
N LYS A 205 20.83 -10.36 -21.30
CA LYS A 205 22.07 -10.95 -21.81
C LYS A 205 23.03 -9.81 -22.16
N SER A 206 23.41 -9.05 -21.14
CA SER A 206 24.45 -8.05 -21.24
C SER A 206 25.67 -8.75 -21.84
N PRO A 207 26.34 -8.11 -22.83
CA PRO A 207 27.43 -8.69 -23.61
C PRO A 207 28.73 -8.79 -22.78
N LEU A 208 28.66 -9.23 -21.52
CA LEU A 208 29.81 -9.54 -20.68
C LEU A 208 29.85 -11.03 -20.29
N SER A 209 28.79 -11.79 -20.61
CA SER A 209 28.70 -13.23 -20.38
C SER A 209 29.53 -14.10 -21.35
N TRP A 210 30.21 -13.50 -22.33
CA TRP A 210 31.04 -14.19 -23.32
C TRP A 210 32.55 -14.03 -23.08
N ILE A 211 32.97 -13.45 -21.95
CA ILE A 211 34.38 -13.45 -21.56
C ILE A 211 34.68 -14.79 -20.85
N PRO A 212 35.30 -15.77 -21.53
CA PRO A 212 35.69 -17.01 -20.86
C PRO A 212 36.63 -16.69 -19.70
N GLY A 213 36.25 -17.11 -18.49
CA GLY A 213 37.03 -16.94 -17.26
C GLY A 213 36.48 -15.92 -16.26
N VAL A 214 35.46 -15.13 -16.60
CA VAL A 214 34.81 -14.23 -15.63
C VAL A 214 33.66 -14.98 -14.95
N VAL A 215 33.97 -15.60 -13.82
CA VAL A 215 32.95 -16.16 -12.94
C VAL A 215 32.31 -15.00 -12.17
N VAL A 216 31.13 -14.53 -12.61
CA VAL A 216 30.30 -13.59 -11.82
C VAL A 216 29.71 -14.36 -10.64
N THR A 217 30.54 -14.61 -9.63
CA THR A 217 30.16 -15.22 -8.36
C THR A 217 29.94 -14.09 -7.37
N THR A 218 28.73 -13.55 -7.39
CA THR A 218 27.88 -13.34 -6.21
C THR A 218 26.70 -12.49 -6.66
N PRO A 219 25.44 -12.95 -6.51
CA PRO A 219 24.33 -12.01 -6.48
C PRO A 219 24.63 -11.06 -5.31
N MET A 220 24.94 -9.81 -5.61
CA MET A 220 24.97 -8.76 -4.60
C MET A 220 23.53 -8.67 -4.07
N GLU A 221 23.28 -9.34 -2.95
CA GLU A 221 22.03 -9.25 -2.20
C GLU A 221 21.98 -7.84 -1.60
N LEU A 222 21.58 -6.87 -2.42
CA LEU A 222 21.25 -5.52 -1.96
C LEU A 222 19.99 -5.64 -1.10
N LYS A 223 20.18 -6.01 0.18
CA LYS A 223 19.13 -5.87 1.18
C LYS A 223 18.83 -4.40 1.32
N ASN A 224 17.68 -3.98 0.83
CA ASN A 224 17.19 -2.64 1.12
C ASN A 224 17.05 -2.50 2.64
N SER A 225 17.51 -1.39 3.19
CA SER A 225 17.26 -1.09 4.60
C SER A 225 15.75 -1.08 4.85
N GLY A 226 15.32 -1.82 5.88
CA GLY A 226 13.90 -1.97 6.20
C GLY A 226 13.13 -3.02 5.39
N GLN A 227 13.78 -3.79 4.51
CA GLN A 227 13.13 -4.93 3.84
C GLN A 227 12.78 -6.04 4.83
N TYR A 228 11.57 -6.59 4.70
CA TYR A 228 11.10 -7.74 5.45
C TYR A 228 11.04 -8.96 4.52
N ASP A 229 11.50 -10.10 5.03
CA ASP A 229 11.26 -11.40 4.42
C ASP A 229 9.97 -11.98 5.00
N CYS A 230 8.94 -12.08 4.16
CA CYS A 230 7.61 -12.55 4.51
C CYS A 230 7.31 -13.91 3.85
N GLY A 231 8.34 -14.75 3.69
CA GLY A 231 8.25 -16.06 3.07
C GLY A 231 8.46 -15.96 1.57
N ARG A 232 7.40 -16.20 0.77
CA ARG A 232 7.52 -16.10 -0.70
C ARG A 232 7.69 -14.66 -1.21
N PHE A 233 7.34 -13.69 -0.37
CA PHE A 233 7.39 -12.27 -0.71
C PHE A 233 8.44 -11.55 0.12
N HIS A 234 9.17 -10.68 -0.56
CA HIS A 234 9.90 -9.62 0.08
C HIS A 234 9.03 -8.37 0.11
N ARG A 235 9.04 -7.70 1.24
CA ARG A 235 8.26 -6.49 1.47
C ARG A 235 9.18 -5.33 1.76
N VAL A 236 8.99 -4.23 1.05
CA VAL A 236 9.76 -3.02 1.26
C VAL A 236 8.83 -1.88 1.64
N PRO A 237 9.05 -1.21 2.79
CA PRO A 237 8.32 0.00 3.13
C PRO A 237 8.74 1.11 2.17
N MET A 238 7.75 1.82 1.62
CA MET A 238 7.99 2.80 0.56
C MET A 238 7.62 4.21 1.02
N PHE A 239 6.38 4.40 1.46
CA PHE A 239 5.87 5.73 1.82
C PHE A 239 5.08 5.69 3.11
N THR A 240 5.09 6.81 3.82
CA THR A 240 4.27 7.03 5.01
C THR A 240 3.57 8.38 4.93
N CYS A 241 2.26 8.41 5.18
CA CYS A 241 1.46 9.62 5.36
C CYS A 241 1.04 9.70 6.82
N ALA A 242 1.53 10.68 7.60
CA ALA A 242 1.36 10.72 9.05
C ALA A 242 0.49 11.91 9.50
N TRP A 243 -0.39 11.69 10.48
CA TRP A 243 -1.26 12.74 11.04
C TRP A 243 -1.61 12.57 12.53
N TRP A 244 -2.28 13.60 13.06
CA TRP A 244 -2.82 13.68 14.42
C TRP A 244 -4.31 13.35 14.45
#